data_AF-A0A2E0C5A6-F1
#
_entry.id   AF-A0A2E0C5A6-F1
#
_cell.length_a   1.000
_cell.length_b   1.000
_cell.length_c   1.000
_cell.angle_alpha   90.00
_cell.angle_beta   90.00
_cell.angle_gamma   90.00
#
_symmetry.space_group_name_H-M   'P 1'
#
loop_
_entity.id
_entity.type
_entity.pdbx_description
1 polymer ?
#
loop_
_entity_poly.entity_id
_entity_poly.type
_entity_poly.pdbx_seq_one_letter_code
_entity_poly.pdbx_strand_id
1 'polypeptide(L)'
;MGIIKPSSEWKEYIKFTDKCINYNSVNEYTLSNFFLHPTRPLIQTNRILLKLKNISLLYKFKVRTKFYITFLQTVFNIFKENNEKKILDNQKEIYKKNYDVIFITHLNNEKQLQSSVDDYFGDLINDISKKGTSVLLIFIPHIKPKKEEFIKYIKKKKGYDSYLLDEDITSFKAKLKIIVSLLKERHKFLELSRNISGYASNLALYTAETFLSKKNFCNFIYGLQVGDIIKNTKSKNLVTTFEGHSWERLFYFFSKRNNPSINCIGFQHTVIFKYQHSLSRLLRKQWNPNFILSTGNISTAFLNKKLSKEIVIKTLGSPKSNNSKIKKINITNRILFIPSGEEKEADFFIKFAYNFAKKYPDLKILIRFHPIINAKKFIQRYPKIDNFHVSKSRIEYDSKQSRYVIYSTSTAVFESIALGCIPIRLNWNSVNDLSDPLWQLKSKLPQTIYNSVELYNIIYKNKYSENNENGLNKTFLKLNQDLDQLRFKLKKTVLYNIIKNNK
;
A
#
# COMPACT_ATOMS: atom_id res chain seq x y z
N MET A 1 12.36 -10.40 -24.94
CA MET A 1 11.59 -9.81 -23.81
C MET A 1 10.32 -9.19 -24.37
N GLY A 2 9.21 -9.94 -24.38
CA GLY A 2 7.92 -9.38 -24.77
C GLY A 2 7.50 -8.32 -23.74
N ILE A 3 7.16 -7.11 -24.20
CA ILE A 3 6.51 -6.12 -23.36
C ILE A 3 5.19 -6.74 -22.92
N ILE A 4 5.13 -7.26 -21.69
CA ILE A 4 3.87 -7.67 -21.07
C ILE A 4 2.96 -6.44 -21.16
N LYS A 5 1.86 -6.54 -21.91
CA LYS A 5 0.88 -5.45 -22.03
C LYS A 5 -0.11 -5.61 -20.86
N PRO A 6 -0.51 -4.53 -20.19
CA PRO A 6 -1.62 -4.62 -19.25
C PRO A 6 -2.85 -5.11 -20.01
N SER A 7 -3.75 -5.82 -19.31
CA SER A 7 -4.99 -6.29 -19.93
C SER A 7 -5.75 -5.11 -20.57
N SER A 8 -6.47 -5.36 -21.65
CA SER A 8 -7.29 -4.34 -22.32
C SER A 8 -8.19 -3.59 -21.33
N GLU A 9 -8.75 -4.35 -20.39
CA GLU A 9 -9.65 -3.83 -19.35
C GLU A 9 -8.95 -2.84 -18.43
N TRP A 10 -7.71 -3.12 -18.01
CA TRP A 10 -6.95 -2.19 -17.16
C TRP A 10 -6.66 -0.87 -17.86
N LYS A 11 -6.30 -0.92 -19.16
CA LYS A 11 -6.04 0.30 -19.95
C LYS A 11 -7.29 1.14 -20.12
N GLU A 12 -8.41 0.49 -20.46
CA GLU A 12 -9.70 1.18 -20.61
C GLU A 12 -10.20 1.74 -19.27
N TYR A 13 -10.01 1.02 -18.17
CA TYR A 13 -10.32 1.50 -16.83
C TYR A 13 -9.50 2.75 -16.46
N ILE A 14 -8.19 2.74 -16.70
CA ILE A 14 -7.35 3.93 -16.52
C ILE A 14 -7.90 5.10 -17.35
N LYS A 15 -8.12 4.90 -18.66
CA LYS A 15 -8.64 5.95 -19.57
C LYS A 15 -9.97 6.51 -19.08
N PHE A 16 -10.87 5.65 -18.62
CA PHE A 16 -12.14 6.04 -18.03
C PHE A 16 -11.95 6.91 -16.78
N THR A 17 -11.15 6.44 -15.81
CA THR A 17 -10.91 7.19 -14.57
C THR A 17 -10.16 8.51 -14.80
N ASP A 18 -9.30 8.55 -15.83
CA ASP A 18 -8.59 9.74 -16.23
C ASP A 18 -9.55 10.80 -16.76
N LYS A 19 -10.44 10.40 -17.69
CA LYS A 19 -11.52 11.25 -18.20
C LYS A 19 -12.43 11.77 -17.09
N CYS A 20 -12.83 10.92 -16.15
CA CYS A 20 -13.77 11.29 -15.10
C CYS A 20 -13.19 12.28 -14.09
N ILE A 21 -11.95 12.09 -13.61
CA ILE A 21 -11.36 12.97 -12.58
C ILE A 21 -10.73 14.26 -13.16
N ASN A 22 -10.33 14.27 -14.43
CA ASN A 22 -9.71 15.47 -15.04
C ASN A 22 -10.75 16.47 -15.57
N TYR A 23 -12.04 16.18 -15.44
CA TYR A 23 -13.11 17.06 -15.91
C TYR A 23 -13.24 18.32 -15.02
N ASN A 24 -13.60 19.47 -15.59
CA ASN A 24 -13.63 20.76 -14.86
C ASN A 24 -14.68 20.82 -13.73
N SER A 25 -15.72 19.98 -13.77
CA SER A 25 -16.77 19.95 -12.74
C SER A 25 -16.48 19.01 -11.54
N VAL A 26 -15.31 18.34 -11.51
CA VAL A 26 -14.96 17.41 -10.43
C VAL A 26 -14.77 18.15 -9.11
N ASN A 27 -15.46 17.67 -8.07
CA ASN A 27 -15.41 18.21 -6.71
C ASN A 27 -14.81 17.18 -5.73
N GLU A 28 -14.71 17.56 -4.45
CA GLU A 28 -14.18 16.71 -3.39
C GLU A 28 -14.97 15.41 -3.18
N TYR A 29 -16.27 15.40 -3.45
CA TYR A 29 -17.10 14.20 -3.33
C TYR A 29 -16.82 13.21 -4.46
N THR A 30 -16.65 13.69 -5.69
CA THR A 30 -16.16 12.86 -6.81
C THR A 30 -14.77 12.31 -6.48
N LEU A 31 -13.87 13.16 -5.98
CA LEU A 31 -12.49 12.82 -5.64
C LEU A 31 -12.42 11.72 -4.57
N SER A 32 -13.39 11.66 -3.66
CA SER A 32 -13.42 10.67 -2.58
C SER A 32 -13.54 9.23 -3.08
N ASN A 33 -14.08 9.02 -4.28
CA ASN A 33 -14.41 7.70 -4.79
C ASN A 33 -13.15 6.88 -5.10
N PHE A 34 -12.88 5.86 -4.28
CA PHE A 34 -11.70 5.01 -4.39
C PHE A 34 -11.57 4.35 -5.77
N PHE A 35 -12.68 4.07 -6.46
CA PHE A 35 -12.66 3.41 -7.77
C PHE A 35 -12.20 4.35 -8.89
N LEU A 36 -12.14 5.66 -8.65
CA LEU A 36 -11.56 6.61 -9.59
C LEU A 36 -10.04 6.81 -9.40
N HIS A 37 -9.43 6.18 -8.39
CA HIS A 37 -8.00 6.26 -8.09
C HIS A 37 -7.34 4.87 -8.20
N PRO A 38 -7.25 4.30 -9.41
CA PRO A 38 -6.64 3.00 -9.58
C PRO A 38 -5.15 3.05 -9.24
N THR A 39 -4.74 2.32 -8.21
CA THR A 39 -3.33 2.26 -7.81
C THR A 39 -2.52 1.40 -8.76
N ARG A 40 -2.84 0.10 -8.86
CA ARG A 40 -2.20 -0.87 -9.76
C ARG A 40 -3.12 -2.06 -10.05
N PRO A 41 -2.82 -2.89 -11.07
CA PRO A 41 -3.54 -4.13 -11.30
C PRO A 41 -3.42 -5.05 -10.09
N LEU A 42 -4.53 -5.26 -9.40
CA LEU A 42 -4.69 -6.24 -8.32
C LEU A 42 -5.66 -7.33 -8.77
N ILE A 43 -5.51 -8.53 -8.24
CA ILE A 43 -6.36 -9.68 -8.57
C ILE A 43 -7.85 -9.34 -8.35
N GLN A 44 -8.17 -8.70 -7.23
CA GLN A 44 -9.55 -8.32 -6.89
C GLN A 44 -10.10 -7.27 -7.86
N THR A 45 -9.33 -6.24 -8.18
CA THR A 45 -9.71 -5.22 -9.15
C THR A 45 -9.88 -5.84 -10.54
N ASN A 46 -8.95 -6.66 -11.01
CA ASN A 46 -9.05 -7.31 -12.32
C ASN A 46 -10.27 -8.24 -12.41
N ARG A 47 -10.64 -8.95 -11.34
CA ARG A 47 -11.90 -9.72 -11.30
C ARG A 47 -13.12 -8.83 -11.47
N ILE A 48 -13.14 -7.66 -10.83
CA ILE A 48 -14.22 -6.68 -11.01
C ILE A 48 -14.23 -6.22 -12.47
N LEU A 49 -13.08 -5.82 -13.01
CA LEU A 49 -12.94 -5.32 -14.37
C LEU A 49 -13.41 -6.33 -15.42
N LEU A 50 -13.05 -7.61 -15.29
CA LEU A 50 -13.49 -8.69 -16.18
C LEU A 50 -15.02 -8.90 -16.10
N LYS A 51 -15.59 -8.87 -14.89
CA LYS A 51 -17.05 -8.95 -14.70
C LYS A 51 -17.78 -7.74 -15.29
N LEU A 52 -17.17 -6.57 -15.25
CA LEU A 52 -17.74 -5.35 -15.84
C LEU A 52 -17.64 -5.33 -17.36
N LYS A 53 -16.65 -6.01 -17.96
CA LYS A 53 -16.54 -6.15 -19.42
C LYS A 53 -17.74 -6.90 -19.99
N ASN A 54 -18.04 -8.06 -19.41
CA ASN A 54 -19.16 -8.91 -19.78
C ASN A 54 -20.18 -8.95 -18.64
N ILE A 55 -20.80 -7.80 -18.38
CA ILE A 55 -21.67 -7.64 -17.23
C ILE A 55 -23.00 -8.38 -17.42
N SER A 56 -23.31 -9.31 -16.51
CA SER A 56 -24.62 -9.97 -16.50
C SER A 56 -25.67 -9.10 -15.78
N LEU A 57 -26.95 -9.29 -16.12
CA LEU A 57 -28.08 -8.67 -15.40
C LEU A 57 -28.02 -8.98 -13.89
N LEU A 58 -27.71 -10.22 -13.54
CA LEU A 58 -27.53 -10.65 -12.16
C LEU A 58 -26.41 -9.88 -11.45
N TYR A 59 -25.29 -9.62 -12.12
CA TYR A 59 -24.20 -8.83 -11.52
C TYR A 59 -24.58 -7.35 -11.38
N LYS A 60 -25.27 -6.76 -12.36
CA LYS A 60 -25.83 -5.39 -12.23
C LYS A 60 -26.74 -5.29 -11.01
N PHE A 61 -27.66 -6.24 -10.86
CA PHE A 61 -28.56 -6.32 -9.71
C PHE A 61 -27.77 -6.44 -8.41
N LYS A 62 -26.80 -7.36 -8.34
CA LYS A 62 -25.94 -7.54 -7.15
C LYS A 62 -25.20 -6.27 -6.74
N VAL A 63 -24.64 -5.53 -7.69
CA VAL A 63 -23.92 -4.27 -7.42
C VAL A 63 -24.88 -3.20 -6.89
N ARG A 64 -26.08 -3.08 -7.47
CA ARG A 64 -27.14 -2.16 -7.01
C ARG A 64 -27.66 -2.52 -5.62
N THR A 65 -27.98 -3.78 -5.37
CA THR A 65 -28.45 -4.25 -4.06
C THR A 65 -27.40 -4.00 -2.99
N LYS A 66 -26.11 -4.22 -3.30
CA LYS A 66 -25.01 -3.90 -2.37
C LYS A 66 -24.97 -2.41 -2.01
N PHE A 67 -25.21 -1.52 -2.97
CA PHE A 67 -25.32 -0.09 -2.69
C PHE A 67 -26.43 0.21 -1.69
N TYR A 68 -27.66 -0.26 -1.93
CA TYR A 68 -28.79 0.01 -1.03
C TYR A 68 -28.58 -0.56 0.37
N ILE A 69 -28.04 -1.77 0.49
CA ILE A 69 -27.67 -2.35 1.79
C ILE A 69 -26.66 -1.45 2.51
N THR A 70 -25.61 -1.02 1.82
CA THR A 70 -24.57 -0.18 2.44
C THR A 70 -25.10 1.22 2.80
N PHE A 71 -25.98 1.77 1.97
CA PHE A 71 -26.67 3.03 2.24
C PHE A 71 -27.52 2.94 3.50
N LEU A 72 -28.38 1.92 3.60
CA LEU A 72 -29.23 1.68 4.78
C LEU A 72 -28.38 1.47 6.04
N GLN A 73 -27.29 0.69 5.95
CA GLN A 73 -26.35 0.51 7.06
C GLN A 73 -25.70 1.83 7.47
N THR A 74 -25.31 2.69 6.53
CA THR A 74 -24.70 3.98 6.82
C THR A 74 -25.69 4.92 7.49
N VAL A 75 -26.92 5.00 6.97
CA VAL A 75 -28.00 5.81 7.57
C VAL A 75 -28.32 5.31 8.98
N PHE A 76 -28.51 3.99 9.15
CA PHE A 76 -28.78 3.40 10.46
C PHE A 76 -27.63 3.65 11.45
N ASN A 77 -26.37 3.55 11.02
CA ASN A 77 -25.22 3.82 11.89
C ASN A 77 -25.16 5.29 12.34
N ILE A 78 -25.62 6.22 11.51
CA ILE A 78 -25.73 7.64 11.87
C ILE A 78 -26.80 7.86 12.94
N PHE A 79 -27.95 7.18 12.84
CA PHE A 79 -29.00 7.26 13.86
C PHE A 79 -28.68 6.49 15.14
N LYS A 80 -27.89 5.41 15.04
CA LYS A 80 -27.37 4.62 16.18
C LYS A 80 -26.18 5.30 16.86
N GLU A 81 -26.11 6.64 16.88
CA GLU A 81 -25.13 7.39 17.67
C GLU A 81 -25.44 7.24 19.17
N ASN A 82 -25.04 6.10 19.74
CA ASN A 82 -25.03 5.89 21.19
C ASN A 82 -23.94 6.77 21.82
N ASN A 83 -24.27 7.42 22.95
CA ASN A 83 -23.34 8.16 23.80
C ASN A 83 -22.09 7.35 24.21
N GLU A 84 -22.14 6.02 24.13
CA GLU A 84 -21.02 5.12 24.41
C GLU A 84 -19.91 5.10 23.36
N LYS A 85 -20.13 5.62 22.14
CA LYS A 85 -19.16 5.51 21.02
C LYS A 85 -18.07 6.58 20.95
N LYS A 86 -18.10 7.64 21.79
CA LYS A 86 -16.99 8.61 21.91
C LYS A 86 -15.84 8.04 22.73
N ILE A 87 -15.35 6.88 22.31
CA ILE A 87 -14.49 6.04 23.12
C ILE A 87 -13.10 6.67 23.29
N LEU A 88 -12.63 7.51 22.35
CA LEU A 88 -11.24 7.94 22.29
C LEU A 88 -11.03 9.36 21.72
N ASP A 89 -11.88 10.30 22.10
CA ASP A 89 -11.75 11.68 21.64
C ASP A 89 -10.83 12.51 22.56
N ASN A 90 -9.54 12.58 22.21
CA ASN A 90 -8.60 13.54 22.80
C ASN A 90 -8.44 14.83 21.97
N GLN A 91 -9.35 15.11 21.03
CA GLN A 91 -9.29 16.27 20.12
C GLN A 91 -9.17 17.59 20.86
N LYS A 92 -9.91 17.76 21.97
CA LYS A 92 -9.84 18.98 22.80
C LYS A 92 -8.44 19.25 23.33
N GLU A 93 -7.68 18.22 23.69
CA GLU A 93 -6.30 18.38 24.16
C GLU A 93 -5.35 18.70 23.01
N ILE A 94 -5.53 18.07 21.86
CA ILE A 94 -4.76 18.35 20.65
C ILE A 94 -4.96 19.82 20.21
N TYR A 95 -6.18 20.35 20.31
CA TYR A 95 -6.50 21.72 19.88
C TYR A 95 -5.93 22.82 20.77
N LYS A 96 -5.41 22.48 21.95
CA LYS A 96 -4.72 23.45 22.83
C LYS A 96 -3.28 23.73 22.42
N LYS A 97 -2.74 22.98 21.45
CA LYS A 97 -1.33 23.04 21.06
C LYS A 97 -1.17 23.37 19.58
N ASN A 98 -0.04 23.99 19.26
CA ASN A 98 0.43 24.11 17.88
C ASN A 98 1.43 23.00 17.56
N TYR A 99 1.38 22.49 16.33
CA TYR A 99 2.33 21.49 15.85
C TYR A 99 3.09 22.02 14.65
N ASP A 100 4.40 21.79 14.60
CA ASP A 100 5.22 22.14 13.44
C ASP A 100 4.92 21.20 12.26
N VAL A 101 4.61 19.94 12.57
CA VAL A 101 4.37 18.88 11.59
C VAL A 101 3.36 17.85 12.10
N ILE A 102 2.48 17.43 11.19
CA ILE A 102 1.56 16.31 11.40
C ILE A 102 2.01 15.14 10.52
N PHE A 103 2.12 13.95 11.10
CA PHE A 103 2.32 12.70 10.37
C PHE A 103 1.03 11.89 10.33
N ILE A 104 0.69 11.34 9.16
CA ILE A 104 -0.41 10.39 9.00
C ILE A 104 0.17 8.98 8.80
N THR A 105 -0.14 8.07 9.73
CA THR A 105 0.23 6.66 9.68
C THR A 105 -1.00 5.75 9.71
N HIS A 106 -0.79 4.43 9.68
CA HIS A 106 -1.84 3.42 9.64
C HIS A 106 -1.78 2.47 10.82
N LEU A 107 -2.93 2.22 11.44
CA LEU A 107 -3.10 1.20 12.46
C LEU A 107 -3.70 -0.07 11.83
N ASN A 108 -2.84 -1.04 11.51
CA ASN A 108 -3.18 -2.34 10.95
C ASN A 108 -3.14 -3.48 11.98
N ASN A 109 -2.45 -3.28 13.11
CA ASN A 109 -2.24 -4.28 14.15
C ASN A 109 -2.05 -3.61 15.52
N GLU A 110 -2.69 -4.12 16.56
CA GLU A 110 -2.60 -3.59 17.93
C GLU A 110 -1.15 -3.59 18.46
N LYS A 111 -0.31 -4.53 18.00
CA LYS A 111 1.12 -4.57 18.36
C LYS A 111 1.88 -3.28 17.99
N GLN A 112 1.40 -2.51 17.02
CA GLN A 112 1.99 -1.21 16.66
C GLN A 112 1.92 -0.22 17.84
N LEU A 113 0.90 -0.33 18.70
CA LEU A 113 0.75 0.50 19.90
C LEU A 113 1.75 0.14 21.02
N GLN A 114 2.51 -0.94 20.86
CA GLN A 114 3.57 -1.34 21.80
C GLN A 114 4.96 -0.92 21.31
N SER A 115 5.10 -0.67 20.01
CA SER A 115 6.36 -0.24 19.38
C SER A 115 6.64 1.25 19.61
N SER A 116 7.92 1.60 19.72
CA SER A 116 8.38 3.00 19.60
C SER A 116 8.68 3.42 18.17
N VAL A 117 8.78 2.45 17.24
CA VAL A 117 9.14 2.64 15.84
C VAL A 117 7.89 2.48 14.98
N ASP A 118 7.65 3.42 14.07
CA ASP A 118 6.52 3.38 13.15
C ASP A 118 6.80 2.48 11.92
N ASP A 119 5.82 1.70 11.47
CA ASP A 119 5.99 0.73 10.37
C ASP A 119 6.26 1.37 8.99
N TYR A 120 5.89 2.64 8.83
CA TYR A 120 5.95 3.39 7.59
C TYR A 120 7.09 4.40 7.60
N PHE A 121 7.22 5.16 8.70
CA PHE A 121 8.21 6.22 8.86
C PHE A 121 9.46 5.80 9.67
N GLY A 122 9.45 4.62 10.28
CA GLY A 122 10.54 4.17 11.15
C GLY A 122 10.72 5.07 12.36
N ASP A 123 11.98 5.36 12.71
CA ASP A 123 12.34 6.27 13.80
C ASP A 123 12.23 7.76 13.45
N LEU A 124 11.85 8.10 12.22
CA LEU A 124 11.85 9.49 11.74
C LEU A 124 11.01 10.43 12.62
N ILE A 125 9.87 9.94 13.13
CA ILE A 125 9.00 10.69 14.04
C ILE A 125 9.73 11.02 15.35
N ASN A 126 10.39 10.02 15.95
CA ASN A 126 11.18 10.19 17.17
C ASN A 126 12.35 11.15 16.95
N ASP A 127 13.06 11.00 15.82
CA ASP A 127 14.24 11.82 15.51
C ASP A 127 13.89 13.30 15.32
N ILE A 128 12.77 13.58 14.66
CA ILE A 128 12.29 14.95 14.42
C ILE A 128 11.85 15.58 15.74
N SER A 129 11.07 14.84 16.53
CA SER A 129 10.64 15.27 17.86
C SER A 129 11.83 15.61 18.78
N LYS A 130 12.86 14.75 18.83
CA LYS A 130 14.08 14.99 19.64
C LYS A 130 14.87 16.22 19.22
N LYS A 131 14.70 16.72 18.00
CA LYS A 131 15.30 17.98 17.51
C LYS A 131 14.50 19.23 17.85
N GLY A 132 13.53 19.13 18.76
CA GLY A 132 12.71 20.25 19.22
C GLY A 132 11.57 20.63 18.27
N THR A 133 11.23 19.76 17.30
CA THR A 133 10.06 19.96 16.44
C THR A 133 8.81 19.43 17.15
N SER A 134 7.76 20.23 17.25
CA SER A 134 6.46 19.79 17.81
C SER A 134 5.76 18.87 16.79
N VAL A 135 5.47 17.63 17.17
CA VAL A 135 4.93 16.60 16.26
C VAL A 135 3.59 16.06 16.78
N LEU A 136 2.63 15.94 15.85
CA LEU A 136 1.40 15.17 16.04
C LEU A 136 1.38 13.95 15.11
N LEU A 137 1.19 12.76 15.66
CA LEU A 137 1.02 11.51 14.90
C LEU A 137 -0.45 11.10 14.85
N ILE A 138 -1.04 11.07 13.66
CA ILE A 138 -2.43 10.70 13.43
C ILE A 138 -2.50 9.30 12.82
N PHE A 139 -3.32 8.43 13.40
CA PHE A 139 -3.57 7.08 12.90
C PHE A 139 -4.86 7.03 12.07
N ILE A 140 -4.78 6.44 10.87
CA ILE A 140 -5.93 5.91 10.14
C ILE A 140 -6.21 4.50 10.69
N PRO A 141 -7.38 4.24 11.31
CA PRO A 141 -7.70 2.90 11.82
C PRO A 141 -8.13 1.95 10.69
N HIS A 142 -7.35 0.90 10.44
CA HIS A 142 -7.80 -0.26 9.65
C HIS A 142 -8.33 -1.39 10.53
N ILE A 143 -7.99 -1.34 11.82
CA ILE A 143 -8.56 -2.16 12.88
C ILE A 143 -9.16 -1.26 13.96
N LYS A 144 -10.09 -1.81 14.76
CA LYS A 144 -10.57 -1.14 15.97
C LYS A 144 -9.70 -1.56 17.14
N PRO A 145 -8.82 -0.69 17.68
CA PRO A 145 -8.04 -1.04 18.86
C PRO A 145 -8.95 -1.08 20.09
N LYS A 146 -8.53 -1.82 21.11
CA LYS A 146 -9.09 -1.67 22.45
C LYS A 146 -8.87 -0.25 22.97
N LYS A 147 -9.88 0.30 23.64
CA LYS A 147 -9.87 1.66 24.18
C LYS A 147 -8.67 1.88 25.10
N GLU A 148 -8.49 0.95 26.04
CA GLU A 148 -7.49 1.01 27.10
C GLU A 148 -6.07 1.00 26.51
N GLU A 149 -5.85 0.22 25.44
CA GLU A 149 -4.56 0.12 24.79
C GLU A 149 -4.16 1.44 24.11
N PHE A 150 -5.08 2.09 23.42
CA PHE A 150 -4.77 3.37 22.78
C PHE A 150 -4.67 4.52 23.79
N ILE A 151 -5.47 4.52 24.87
CA ILE A 151 -5.29 5.46 25.99
C ILE A 151 -3.91 5.29 26.62
N LYS A 152 -3.48 4.05 26.88
CA LYS A 152 -2.14 3.74 27.41
C LYS A 152 -1.06 4.23 26.44
N TYR A 153 -1.28 4.07 25.13
CA TYR A 153 -0.37 4.59 24.12
C TYR A 153 -0.27 6.13 24.19
N ILE A 154 -1.37 6.87 24.24
CA ILE A 154 -1.35 8.34 24.31
C ILE A 154 -0.70 8.83 25.61
N LYS A 155 -0.98 8.21 26.76
CA LYS A 155 -0.42 8.62 28.06
C LYS A 155 1.07 8.34 28.22
N LYS A 156 1.65 7.45 27.40
CA LYS A 156 3.09 7.13 27.46
C LYS A 156 3.89 8.39 27.10
N LYS A 157 4.82 8.78 27.97
CA LYS A 157 5.73 9.91 27.74
C LYS A 157 6.55 9.66 26.47
N LYS A 158 6.17 10.34 25.40
CA LYS A 158 6.83 10.39 24.11
C LYS A 158 7.08 11.85 23.78
N GLY A 159 8.07 12.15 22.95
CA GLY A 159 8.31 13.53 22.52
C GLY A 159 7.28 14.08 21.52
N TYR A 160 6.18 13.37 21.28
CA TYR A 160 5.14 13.72 20.30
C TYR A 160 3.76 13.30 20.80
N ASP A 161 2.72 14.02 20.35
CA ASP A 161 1.33 13.70 20.65
C ASP A 161 0.75 12.73 19.63
N SER A 162 -0.36 12.08 19.96
CA SER A 162 -1.01 11.12 19.07
C SER A 162 -2.53 11.26 19.04
N TYR A 163 -3.13 10.96 17.89
CA TYR A 163 -4.58 11.04 17.65
C TYR A 163 -5.04 9.86 16.76
N LEU A 164 -6.27 9.39 16.97
CA LEU A 164 -6.89 8.35 16.14
C LEU A 164 -8.07 8.96 15.39
N LEU A 165 -8.07 8.86 14.07
CA LEU A 165 -9.24 9.28 13.28
C LEU A 165 -10.42 8.37 13.59
N ASP A 166 -11.61 8.93 13.69
CA ASP A 166 -12.81 8.17 14.05
C ASP A 166 -14.03 8.68 13.30
N GLU A 167 -14.69 7.80 12.56
CA GLU A 167 -15.89 8.14 11.77
C GLU A 167 -17.04 8.69 12.63
N ASP A 168 -17.04 8.39 13.93
CA ASP A 168 -18.11 8.78 14.84
C ASP A 168 -17.99 10.22 15.37
N ILE A 169 -16.81 10.86 15.30
CA ILE A 169 -16.57 12.20 15.88
C ILE A 169 -17.28 13.33 15.09
N THR A 170 -17.55 13.12 13.80
CA THR A 170 -18.18 14.14 12.97
C THR A 170 -19.68 14.30 13.31
N SER A 171 -20.18 15.54 13.34
CA SER A 171 -21.57 15.81 13.71
C SER A 171 -22.58 15.16 12.75
N PHE A 172 -23.74 14.78 13.29
CA PHE A 172 -24.87 14.23 12.54
C PHE A 172 -25.23 15.07 11.30
N LYS A 173 -25.34 16.40 11.45
CA LYS A 173 -25.65 17.33 10.34
C LYS A 173 -24.60 17.28 9.23
N ALA A 174 -23.32 17.19 9.59
CA ALA A 174 -22.24 17.07 8.61
C ALA A 174 -22.28 15.71 7.89
N LYS A 175 -22.52 14.61 8.63
CA LYS A 175 -22.68 13.26 8.04
C LYS A 175 -23.84 13.20 7.03
N LEU A 176 -25.01 13.76 7.36
CA LEU A 176 -26.13 13.85 6.44
C LEU A 176 -25.81 14.67 5.18
N LYS A 177 -25.15 15.83 5.34
CA LYS A 177 -24.72 16.65 4.20
C LYS A 177 -23.79 15.88 3.25
N ILE A 178 -22.87 15.09 3.81
CA ILE A 178 -21.96 14.25 3.03
C ILE A 178 -22.74 13.18 2.26
N ILE A 179 -23.69 12.50 2.91
CA ILE A 179 -24.55 11.51 2.24
C ILE A 179 -25.29 12.15 1.06
N VAL A 180 -25.94 13.29 1.27
CA VAL A 180 -26.69 13.99 0.22
C VAL A 180 -25.77 14.35 -0.95
N SER A 181 -24.57 14.87 -0.68
CA SER A 181 -23.59 15.21 -1.72
C SER A 181 -23.07 13.97 -2.47
N LEU A 182 -22.80 12.86 -1.78
CA LEU A 182 -22.41 11.59 -2.41
C LEU A 182 -23.54 10.99 -3.25
N LEU A 183 -24.81 11.17 -2.85
CA LEU A 183 -25.98 10.78 -3.64
C LEU A 183 -26.12 11.62 -4.92
N LYS A 184 -25.84 12.93 -4.84
CA LYS A 184 -25.78 13.80 -6.02
C LYS A 184 -24.69 13.35 -7.00
N GLU A 185 -23.49 13.02 -6.51
CA GLU A 185 -22.43 12.48 -7.36
C GLU A 185 -22.77 11.11 -7.94
N ARG A 186 -23.42 10.22 -7.16
CA ARG A 186 -23.95 8.96 -7.67
C ARG A 186 -24.91 9.19 -8.83
N HIS A 187 -25.84 10.14 -8.70
CA HIS A 187 -26.80 10.43 -9.76
C HIS A 187 -26.11 10.84 -11.06
N LYS A 188 -25.09 11.72 -10.98
CA LYS A 188 -24.27 12.11 -12.15
C LYS A 188 -23.62 10.90 -12.83
N PHE A 189 -23.09 9.95 -12.07
CA PHE A 189 -22.48 8.75 -12.64
C PHE A 189 -23.49 7.74 -13.18
N LEU A 190 -24.71 7.70 -12.63
CA LEU A 190 -25.82 6.93 -13.22
C LEU A 190 -26.26 7.53 -14.56
N GLU A 191 -26.36 8.84 -14.65
CA GLU A 191 -26.65 9.56 -15.89
C GLU A 191 -25.54 9.34 -16.91
N LEU A 192 -24.27 9.50 -16.51
CA LEU A 192 -23.12 9.20 -17.35
C LEU A 192 -23.16 7.76 -17.88
N SER A 193 -23.53 6.79 -17.03
CA SER A 193 -23.65 5.38 -17.42
C SER A 193 -24.73 5.17 -18.49
N ARG A 194 -25.84 5.93 -18.46
CA ARG A 194 -26.89 5.86 -19.49
C ARG A 194 -26.47 6.51 -20.81
N ASN A 195 -25.65 7.56 -20.73
CA ASN A 195 -25.27 8.38 -21.88
C ASN A 195 -24.04 7.86 -22.64
N ILE A 196 -23.35 6.84 -22.12
CA ILE A 196 -22.23 6.18 -22.79
C ILE A 196 -22.53 4.69 -22.96
N SER A 197 -21.87 4.04 -23.91
CA SER A 197 -22.08 2.64 -24.25
C SER A 197 -20.90 1.74 -23.84
N GLY A 198 -21.10 0.43 -23.95
CA GLY A 198 -20.07 -0.59 -23.79
C GLY A 198 -19.43 -0.65 -22.39
N TYR A 199 -18.15 -0.99 -22.34
CA TYR A 199 -17.44 -1.20 -21.08
C TYR A 199 -17.38 0.05 -20.19
N ALA A 200 -17.23 1.24 -20.80
CA ALA A 200 -17.21 2.50 -20.08
C ALA A 200 -18.52 2.77 -19.33
N SER A 201 -19.68 2.39 -19.91
CA SER A 201 -20.98 2.46 -19.24
C SER A 201 -21.01 1.64 -17.96
N ASN A 202 -20.44 0.43 -18.00
CA ASN A 202 -20.40 -0.47 -16.87
C ASN A 202 -19.43 0.03 -15.77
N LEU A 203 -18.32 0.66 -16.16
CA LEU A 203 -17.41 1.33 -15.24
C LEU A 203 -18.10 2.53 -14.56
N ALA A 204 -18.87 3.33 -15.30
CA ALA A 204 -19.66 4.43 -14.75
C ALA A 204 -20.72 3.94 -13.75
N LEU A 205 -21.45 2.88 -14.10
CA LEU A 205 -22.41 2.23 -13.19
C LEU A 205 -21.72 1.77 -11.91
N TYR A 206 -20.61 1.04 -12.01
CA TYR A 206 -19.89 0.55 -10.84
C TYR A 206 -19.35 1.70 -9.98
N THR A 207 -18.88 2.79 -10.61
CA THR A 207 -18.48 4.01 -9.91
C THR A 207 -19.66 4.63 -9.15
N ALA A 208 -20.83 4.74 -9.79
CA ALA A 208 -22.04 5.25 -9.18
C ALA A 208 -22.41 4.47 -7.90
N GLU A 209 -22.37 3.13 -7.99
CA GLU A 209 -22.77 2.25 -6.88
C GLU A 209 -21.70 2.11 -5.78
N THR A 210 -20.54 2.76 -5.91
CA THR A 210 -19.50 2.76 -4.87
C THR A 210 -19.46 4.05 -4.05
N PHE A 211 -20.16 5.12 -4.42
CA PHE A 211 -20.10 6.42 -3.73
C PHE A 211 -20.40 6.35 -2.24
N LEU A 212 -21.43 5.61 -1.84
CA LEU A 212 -21.79 5.40 -0.42
C LEU A 212 -21.21 4.13 0.18
N SER A 213 -20.16 3.57 -0.43
CA SER A 213 -19.41 2.52 0.24
C SER A 213 -18.80 3.05 1.54
N LYS A 214 -18.73 2.21 2.58
CA LYS A 214 -18.10 2.57 3.85
C LYS A 214 -16.72 3.22 3.62
N LYS A 215 -15.89 2.63 2.76
CA LYS A 215 -14.56 3.16 2.41
C LYS A 215 -14.61 4.62 1.94
N ASN A 216 -15.50 4.97 1.01
CA ASN A 216 -15.60 6.34 0.50
C ASN A 216 -16.12 7.32 1.54
N PHE A 217 -17.10 6.90 2.33
CA PHE A 217 -17.63 7.70 3.43
C PHE A 217 -16.53 8.00 4.47
N CYS A 218 -15.81 6.98 4.94
CA CYS A 218 -14.69 7.14 5.87
C CYS A 218 -13.59 8.05 5.30
N ASN A 219 -13.19 7.85 4.03
CA ASN A 219 -12.17 8.68 3.39
C ASN A 219 -12.53 10.18 3.46
N PHE A 220 -13.80 10.52 3.21
CA PHE A 220 -14.28 11.90 3.25
C PHE A 220 -14.29 12.46 4.66
N ILE A 221 -14.84 11.71 5.61
CA ILE A 221 -14.90 12.07 7.04
C ILE A 221 -13.50 12.29 7.61
N TYR A 222 -12.57 11.40 7.31
CA TYR A 222 -11.17 11.53 7.71
C TYR A 222 -10.49 12.75 7.09
N GLY A 223 -10.80 13.07 5.83
CA GLY A 223 -10.31 14.27 5.18
C GLY A 223 -10.78 15.55 5.89
N LEU A 224 -12.06 15.61 6.26
CA LEU A 224 -12.61 16.73 7.04
C LEU A 224 -11.91 16.86 8.39
N GLN A 225 -11.77 15.77 9.14
CA GLN A 225 -11.11 15.78 10.45
C GLN A 225 -9.66 16.24 10.37
N VAL A 226 -8.89 15.77 9.38
CA VAL A 226 -7.51 16.24 9.19
C VAL A 226 -7.48 17.74 8.87
N GLY A 227 -8.40 18.22 8.04
CA GLY A 227 -8.55 19.66 7.76
C GLY A 227 -8.87 20.49 9.00
N ASP A 228 -9.79 20.01 9.84
CA ASP A 228 -10.17 20.65 11.10
C ASP A 228 -9.01 20.66 12.10
N ILE A 229 -8.25 19.56 12.21
CA ILE A 229 -7.05 19.50 13.05
C ILE A 229 -6.01 20.52 12.57
N ILE A 230 -5.76 20.61 11.27
CA ILE A 230 -4.81 21.57 10.69
C ILE A 230 -5.24 23.01 10.99
N LYS A 231 -6.53 23.32 10.85
CA LYS A 231 -7.09 24.63 11.14
C LYS A 231 -6.83 25.04 12.60
N ASN A 232 -7.13 24.15 13.54
CA ASN A 232 -7.09 24.46 14.98
C ASN A 232 -5.67 24.41 15.56
N THR A 233 -4.78 23.58 15.01
CA THR A 233 -3.40 23.44 15.50
C THR A 233 -2.38 24.31 14.74
N LYS A 234 -2.85 25.08 13.75
CA LYS A 234 -2.02 25.95 12.89
C LYS A 234 -0.79 25.24 12.29
N SER A 235 -0.91 23.94 12.03
CA SER A 235 0.20 23.16 11.49
C SER A 235 0.57 23.62 10.09
N LYS A 236 1.88 23.77 9.86
CA LYS A 236 2.45 24.21 8.58
C LYS A 236 2.91 23.06 7.69
N ASN A 237 2.98 21.83 8.21
CA ASN A 237 3.45 20.67 7.45
C ASN A 237 2.55 19.44 7.70
N LEU A 238 2.13 18.79 6.61
CA LEU A 238 1.44 17.51 6.65
C LEU A 238 2.28 16.47 5.90
N VAL A 239 2.68 15.40 6.58
CA VAL A 239 3.40 14.26 5.99
C VAL A 239 2.47 13.05 5.96
N THR A 240 2.22 12.51 4.78
CA THR A 240 1.44 11.27 4.61
C THR A 240 2.30 10.21 3.92
N THR A 241 1.91 8.94 4.00
CA THR A 241 2.31 8.00 2.94
C THR A 241 1.75 8.47 1.59
N PHE A 242 2.34 8.03 0.48
CA PHE A 242 1.85 8.39 -0.84
C PHE A 242 1.92 7.23 -1.82
N GLU A 243 0.74 6.74 -2.21
CA GLU A 243 0.54 5.76 -3.28
C GLU A 243 -0.46 6.24 -4.35
N GLY A 244 -1.08 7.41 -4.14
CA GLY A 244 -2.12 7.99 -4.96
C GLY A 244 -3.53 7.55 -4.59
N HIS A 245 -3.80 7.21 -3.34
CA HIS A 245 -5.15 6.84 -2.89
C HIS A 245 -6.07 8.06 -2.77
N SER A 246 -7.39 7.87 -2.90
CA SER A 246 -8.35 8.99 -2.81
C SER A 246 -8.31 9.72 -1.46
N TRP A 247 -8.05 9.02 -0.35
CA TRP A 247 -7.93 9.65 0.97
C TRP A 247 -6.72 10.57 1.06
N GLU A 248 -5.58 10.24 0.45
CA GLU A 248 -4.38 11.12 0.43
C GLU A 248 -4.72 12.44 -0.28
N ARG A 249 -5.44 12.34 -1.41
CA ARG A 249 -5.89 13.49 -2.19
C ARG A 249 -6.85 14.37 -1.41
N LEU A 250 -7.77 13.77 -0.66
CA LEU A 250 -8.69 14.50 0.22
C LEU A 250 -7.96 15.17 1.39
N PHE A 251 -6.95 14.51 1.95
CA PHE A 251 -6.16 15.10 3.04
C PHE A 251 -5.47 16.34 2.53
N TYR A 252 -4.82 16.29 1.36
CA TYR A 252 -4.21 17.48 0.77
C TYR A 252 -5.23 18.58 0.46
N PHE A 253 -6.41 18.22 -0.07
CA PHE A 253 -7.49 19.16 -0.36
C PHE A 253 -7.95 19.92 0.89
N PHE A 254 -8.37 19.18 1.92
CA PHE A 254 -8.91 19.80 3.14
C PHE A 254 -7.84 20.52 3.95
N SER A 255 -6.60 20.04 3.90
CA SER A 255 -5.44 20.73 4.48
C SER A 255 -5.24 22.10 3.87
N LYS A 256 -5.11 22.17 2.54
CA LYS A 256 -4.88 23.42 1.80
C LYS A 256 -6.07 24.37 1.87
N ARG A 257 -7.29 23.82 1.93
CA ARG A 257 -8.51 24.62 2.14
C ARG A 257 -8.52 25.33 3.50
N ASN A 258 -8.04 24.67 4.54
CA ASN A 258 -8.05 25.20 5.90
C ASN A 258 -6.77 25.99 6.26
N ASN A 259 -5.65 25.67 5.62
CA ASN A 259 -4.40 26.43 5.69
C ASN A 259 -3.74 26.48 4.29
N PRO A 260 -3.94 27.55 3.51
CA PRO A 260 -3.36 27.69 2.17
C PRO A 260 -1.82 27.64 2.12
N SER A 261 -1.15 27.94 3.26
CA SER A 261 0.31 27.92 3.38
C SER A 261 0.88 26.55 3.77
N ILE A 262 0.03 25.54 3.99
CA ILE A 262 0.50 24.22 4.42
C ILE A 262 1.33 23.53 3.33
N ASN A 263 2.46 22.96 3.73
CA ASN A 263 3.23 22.05 2.91
C ASN A 263 2.71 20.62 3.07
N CYS A 264 2.06 20.12 2.02
CA CYS A 264 1.67 18.72 1.91
C CYS A 264 2.84 17.89 1.34
N ILE A 265 3.26 16.86 2.06
CA ILE A 265 4.44 16.05 1.76
C ILE A 265 4.01 14.59 1.66
N GLY A 266 4.11 14.01 0.48
CA GLY A 266 3.79 12.60 0.23
C GLY A 266 5.02 11.71 0.28
N PHE A 267 5.08 10.74 1.19
CA PHE A 267 6.17 9.77 1.30
C PHE A 267 5.86 8.48 0.53
N GLN A 268 6.51 8.32 -0.62
CA GLN A 268 6.47 7.12 -1.45
C GLN A 268 7.30 6.01 -0.78
N HIS A 269 6.68 5.31 0.17
CA HIS A 269 7.36 4.34 1.04
C HIS A 269 7.45 2.92 0.46
N THR A 270 6.61 2.57 -0.53
CA THR A 270 6.56 1.25 -1.17
C THR A 270 7.52 1.16 -2.37
N VAL A 271 7.42 0.10 -3.17
CA VAL A 271 8.06 0.04 -4.48
C VAL A 271 7.04 0.45 -5.53
N ILE A 272 7.49 1.19 -6.54
CA ILE A 272 6.64 1.61 -7.65
C ILE A 272 6.52 0.44 -8.61
N PHE A 273 5.32 -0.11 -8.80
CA PHE A 273 5.08 -1.19 -9.76
C PHE A 273 4.95 -0.64 -11.19
N LYS A 274 5.23 -1.50 -12.20
CA LYS A 274 5.27 -1.12 -13.62
C LYS A 274 3.99 -0.45 -14.10
N TYR A 275 2.83 -0.89 -13.61
CA TYR A 275 1.52 -0.34 -13.96
C TYR A 275 0.87 0.41 -12.79
N GLN A 276 1.69 0.95 -11.88
CA GLN A 276 1.21 1.89 -10.88
C GLN A 276 0.70 3.15 -11.61
N HIS A 277 -0.56 3.51 -11.40
CA HIS A 277 -1.22 4.63 -12.09
C HIS A 277 -1.40 5.84 -11.18
N SER A 278 -2.23 5.74 -10.13
CA SER A 278 -2.66 6.90 -9.34
C SER A 278 -1.52 7.65 -8.63
N LEU A 279 -0.43 6.96 -8.26
CA LEU A 279 0.80 7.57 -7.74
C LEU A 279 1.41 8.57 -8.74
N SER A 280 1.40 8.21 -10.03
CA SER A 280 1.99 8.98 -11.13
C SER A 280 1.01 9.96 -11.78
N ARG A 281 -0.20 10.06 -11.24
CA ARG A 281 -1.26 10.89 -11.77
C ARG A 281 -1.18 12.30 -11.19
N LEU A 282 -1.01 13.28 -12.07
CA LEU A 282 -1.08 14.69 -11.71
C LEU A 282 -2.53 15.16 -11.78
N LEU A 283 -3.06 15.65 -10.65
CA LEU A 283 -4.40 16.21 -10.55
C LEU A 283 -4.32 17.74 -10.41
N ARG A 284 -5.43 18.39 -10.05
CA ARG A 284 -5.39 19.82 -9.68
C ARG A 284 -4.43 20.06 -8.52
N LYS A 285 -3.74 21.20 -8.50
CA LYS A 285 -2.74 21.59 -7.47
C LYS A 285 -3.22 21.38 -6.03
N GLN A 286 -4.48 21.66 -5.74
CA GLN A 286 -5.08 21.48 -4.41
C GLN A 286 -5.25 20.02 -3.97
N TRP A 287 -5.22 19.07 -4.91
CA TRP A 287 -5.34 17.62 -4.64
C TRP A 287 -3.98 16.89 -4.70
N ASN A 288 -2.90 17.60 -5.05
CA ASN A 288 -1.55 17.04 -5.08
C ASN A 288 -0.77 17.43 -3.82
N PRO A 289 0.26 16.67 -3.42
CA PRO A 289 1.25 17.16 -2.48
C PRO A 289 2.09 18.28 -3.11
N ASN A 290 2.74 19.09 -2.28
CA ASN A 290 3.77 20.05 -2.69
C ASN A 290 5.12 19.35 -2.91
N PHE A 291 5.41 18.35 -2.08
CA PHE A 291 6.63 17.54 -2.16
C PHE A 291 6.31 16.05 -2.22
N ILE A 292 7.07 15.29 -3.00
CA ILE A 292 7.12 13.84 -2.87
C ILE A 292 8.51 13.43 -2.40
N LEU A 293 8.53 12.68 -1.29
CA LEU A 293 9.73 12.05 -0.76
C LEU A 293 9.76 10.60 -1.23
N SER A 294 10.81 10.23 -1.96
CA SER A 294 10.97 8.87 -2.46
C SER A 294 11.95 8.05 -1.60
N THR A 295 11.87 6.73 -1.76
CA THR A 295 12.77 5.77 -1.11
C THR A 295 14.16 5.66 -1.74
N GLY A 296 14.35 6.11 -2.98
CA GLY A 296 15.64 5.98 -3.66
C GLY A 296 15.72 6.62 -5.03
N ASN A 297 16.92 6.66 -5.61
CA ASN A 297 17.21 7.34 -6.88
C ASN A 297 16.40 6.77 -8.05
N ILE A 298 16.18 5.46 -8.10
CA ILE A 298 15.34 4.83 -9.15
C ILE A 298 13.90 5.37 -9.07
N SER A 299 13.31 5.38 -7.87
CA SER A 299 11.97 5.91 -7.62
C SER A 299 11.90 7.42 -7.89
N THR A 300 12.91 8.18 -7.47
CA THR A 300 13.03 9.62 -7.75
C THR A 300 13.04 9.90 -9.24
N ALA A 301 13.89 9.20 -10.02
CA ALA A 301 13.97 9.38 -11.46
C ALA A 301 12.64 9.04 -12.15
N PHE A 302 11.98 7.96 -11.74
CA PHE A 302 10.66 7.58 -12.26
C PHE A 302 9.62 8.68 -12.00
N LEU A 303 9.52 9.16 -10.76
CA LEU A 303 8.56 10.19 -10.38
C LEU A 303 8.86 11.53 -11.06
N ASN A 304 10.15 11.89 -11.20
CA ASN A 304 10.56 13.14 -11.85
C ASN A 304 10.05 13.18 -13.29
N LYS A 305 10.24 12.09 -14.04
CA LYS A 305 9.73 11.97 -15.40
C LYS A 305 8.22 12.18 -15.52
N LYS A 306 7.45 11.90 -14.46
CA LYS A 306 5.98 11.93 -14.48
C LYS A 306 5.37 13.19 -13.87
N LEU A 307 5.99 13.77 -12.83
CA LEU A 307 5.35 14.73 -11.94
C LEU A 307 6.16 16.02 -11.67
N SER A 308 7.43 16.10 -12.10
CA SER A 308 8.33 17.21 -11.72
C SER A 308 7.90 18.59 -12.24
N LYS A 309 6.93 18.64 -13.16
CA LYS A 309 6.37 19.89 -13.67
C LYS A 309 5.64 20.70 -12.59
N GLU A 310 5.03 20.03 -11.61
CA GLU A 310 4.22 20.68 -10.57
C GLU A 310 4.59 20.27 -9.15
N ILE A 311 5.29 19.14 -8.98
CA ILE A 311 5.60 18.58 -7.65
C ILE A 311 7.10 18.45 -7.50
N VAL A 312 7.64 18.99 -6.40
CA VAL A 312 9.07 18.86 -6.09
C VAL A 312 9.34 17.47 -5.54
N ILE A 313 10.26 16.72 -6.15
CA ILE A 313 10.58 15.35 -5.73
C ILE A 313 11.99 15.32 -5.13
N LYS A 314 12.12 14.74 -3.94
CA LYS A 314 13.41 14.56 -3.25
C LYS A 314 13.58 13.12 -2.79
N THR A 315 14.82 12.62 -2.81
CA THR A 315 15.16 11.30 -2.27
C THR A 315 15.32 11.39 -0.75
N LEU A 316 14.42 10.77 0.03
CA LEU A 316 14.54 10.67 1.48
C LEU A 316 15.28 9.40 1.91
N GLY A 317 15.07 8.29 1.20
CA GLY A 317 15.53 6.97 1.64
C GLY A 317 14.39 6.15 2.26
N SER A 318 14.70 4.94 2.69
CA SER A 318 13.74 4.00 3.27
C SER A 318 14.09 3.67 4.72
N PRO A 319 13.13 3.70 5.65
CA PRO A 319 13.30 3.10 6.98
C PRO A 319 13.61 1.60 6.93
N LYS A 320 13.24 0.93 5.83
CA LYS A 320 13.48 -0.50 5.58
C LYS A 320 14.78 -0.75 4.81
N SER A 321 15.71 0.21 4.81
CA SER A 321 17.04 -0.01 4.26
C SER A 321 17.88 -0.82 5.25
N ASN A 322 18.22 -2.06 4.89
CA ASN A 322 19.09 -2.89 5.74
C ASN A 322 20.54 -2.42 5.65
N ASN A 323 21.19 -2.22 6.80
CA ASN A 323 22.62 -1.86 6.88
C ASN A 323 23.53 -3.10 6.73
N SER A 324 23.03 -4.31 7.00
CA SER A 324 23.77 -5.58 6.95
C SER A 324 23.57 -6.28 5.60
N LYS A 325 24.23 -5.79 4.55
CA LYS A 325 24.16 -6.41 3.22
C LYS A 325 25.26 -7.44 3.06
N ILE A 326 24.86 -8.68 2.83
CA ILE A 326 25.80 -9.77 2.55
C ILE A 326 26.32 -9.59 1.12
N LYS A 327 27.63 -9.73 0.93
CA LYS A 327 28.29 -9.60 -0.40
C LYS A 327 28.25 -10.90 -1.22
N LYS A 328 27.87 -12.01 -0.60
CA LYS A 328 27.85 -13.36 -1.18
C LYS A 328 26.47 -13.99 -1.01
N ILE A 329 26.15 -14.91 -1.92
CA ILE A 329 24.94 -15.74 -1.82
C ILE A 329 25.05 -16.75 -0.67
N ASN A 330 23.91 -17.21 -0.16
CA ASN A 330 23.89 -18.25 0.86
C ASN A 330 24.20 -19.63 0.25
N ILE A 331 25.07 -20.40 0.91
CA ILE A 331 25.49 -21.74 0.50
C ILE A 331 24.69 -22.76 1.32
N THR A 332 23.52 -23.17 0.81
CA THR A 332 22.59 -24.08 1.48
C THR A 332 21.66 -24.75 0.45
N ASN A 333 21.06 -25.88 0.81
CA ASN A 333 20.05 -26.59 0.01
C ASN A 333 18.60 -26.16 0.31
N ARG A 334 18.41 -25.10 1.12
CA ARG A 334 17.09 -24.62 1.51
C ARG A 334 16.50 -23.60 0.52
N ILE A 335 15.21 -23.74 0.25
CA ILE A 335 14.42 -22.88 -0.64
C ILE A 335 13.27 -22.27 0.15
N LEU A 336 13.17 -20.94 0.11
CA LEU A 336 12.14 -20.17 0.80
C LEU A 336 11.03 -19.75 -0.18
N PHE A 337 9.79 -20.14 0.08
CA PHE A 337 8.60 -19.67 -0.62
C PHE A 337 7.92 -18.55 0.17
N ILE A 338 7.66 -17.40 -0.46
CA ILE A 338 7.03 -16.22 0.14
C ILE A 338 5.81 -15.76 -0.66
N PRO A 339 4.65 -16.43 -0.53
CA PRO A 339 3.41 -15.92 -1.12
C PRO A 339 3.06 -14.52 -0.59
N SER A 340 2.30 -13.76 -1.39
CA SER A 340 1.72 -12.49 -0.96
C SER A 340 0.57 -12.67 0.06
N GLY A 341 -0.10 -11.56 0.40
CA GLY A 341 -1.27 -11.54 1.27
C GLY A 341 -2.59 -12.00 0.62
N GLU A 342 -2.59 -12.55 -0.59
CA GLU A 342 -3.79 -13.06 -1.26
C GLU A 342 -3.98 -14.57 -0.98
N GLU A 343 -5.14 -14.97 -0.44
CA GLU A 343 -5.41 -16.37 -0.06
C GLU A 343 -5.25 -17.36 -1.22
N LYS A 344 -5.64 -16.99 -2.45
CA LYS A 344 -5.50 -17.87 -3.62
C LYS A 344 -4.05 -18.04 -4.07
N GLU A 345 -3.23 -17.01 -3.90
CA GLU A 345 -1.79 -17.11 -4.12
C GLU A 345 -1.17 -18.03 -3.08
N ALA A 346 -1.51 -17.81 -1.81
CA ALA A 346 -1.06 -18.63 -0.69
C ALA A 346 -1.41 -20.12 -0.91
N ASP A 347 -2.62 -20.40 -1.39
CA ASP A 347 -3.08 -21.75 -1.74
C ASP A 347 -2.24 -22.41 -2.84
N PHE A 348 -2.00 -21.66 -3.92
CA PHE A 348 -1.18 -22.14 -5.03
C PHE A 348 0.26 -22.40 -4.57
N PHE A 349 0.85 -21.48 -3.81
CA PHE A 349 2.23 -21.56 -3.35
C PHE A 349 2.44 -22.76 -2.43
N ILE A 350 1.54 -23.02 -1.47
CA ILE A 350 1.69 -24.19 -0.60
C ILE A 350 1.57 -25.49 -1.39
N LYS A 351 0.62 -25.58 -2.33
CA LYS A 351 0.46 -26.75 -3.20
C LYS A 351 1.72 -27.00 -4.02
N PHE A 352 2.25 -25.96 -4.63
CA PHE A 352 3.46 -26.01 -5.44
C PHE A 352 4.66 -26.45 -4.60
N ALA A 353 4.89 -25.78 -3.46
CA ALA A 353 6.02 -26.05 -2.57
C ALA A 353 5.98 -27.47 -2.00
N TYR A 354 4.80 -27.94 -1.58
CA TYR A 354 4.62 -29.29 -1.05
C TYR A 354 4.87 -30.37 -2.12
N ASN A 355 4.29 -30.21 -3.31
CA ASN A 355 4.52 -31.15 -4.41
C ASN A 355 5.99 -31.17 -4.86
N PHE A 356 6.64 -30.01 -4.83
CA PHE A 356 8.07 -29.90 -5.12
C PHE A 356 8.91 -30.62 -4.06
N ALA A 357 8.59 -30.44 -2.77
CA ALA A 357 9.24 -31.14 -1.67
C ALA A 357 9.11 -32.68 -1.79
N LYS A 358 7.91 -33.19 -2.12
CA LYS A 358 7.69 -34.64 -2.34
C LYS A 358 8.55 -35.21 -3.48
N LYS A 359 8.76 -34.44 -4.55
CA LYS A 359 9.51 -34.90 -5.71
C LYS A 359 11.03 -34.86 -5.50
N TYR A 360 11.51 -33.99 -4.62
CA TYR A 360 12.95 -33.73 -4.44
C TYR A 360 13.32 -33.75 -2.93
N PRO A 361 13.47 -34.94 -2.31
CA PRO A 361 13.69 -35.09 -0.87
C PRO A 361 14.97 -34.43 -0.36
N ASP A 362 16.01 -34.32 -1.20
CA ASP A 362 17.29 -33.70 -0.85
C ASP A 362 17.23 -32.18 -0.61
N LEU A 363 16.12 -31.54 -0.99
CA LEU A 363 15.93 -30.09 -0.85
C LEU A 363 15.08 -29.78 0.38
N LYS A 364 15.51 -28.80 1.18
CA LYS A 364 14.75 -28.31 2.34
C LYS A 364 13.81 -27.20 1.89
N ILE A 365 12.50 -27.44 1.93
CA ILE A 365 11.49 -26.46 1.51
C ILE A 365 10.92 -25.76 2.73
N LEU A 366 10.97 -24.43 2.73
CA LEU A 366 10.41 -23.57 3.76
C LEU A 366 9.37 -22.66 3.11
N ILE A 367 8.14 -22.61 3.64
CA ILE A 367 7.14 -21.62 3.21
C ILE A 367 6.83 -20.65 4.35
N ARG A 368 6.80 -19.35 4.03
CA ARG A 368 6.45 -18.28 4.95
C ARG A 368 5.23 -17.54 4.42
N PHE A 369 4.11 -17.61 5.15
CA PHE A 369 2.92 -16.85 4.81
C PHE A 369 3.01 -15.39 5.26
N HIS A 370 2.34 -14.51 4.52
CA HIS A 370 2.12 -13.13 4.96
C HIS A 370 1.31 -13.12 6.28
N PRO A 371 1.56 -12.20 7.23
CA PRO A 371 0.87 -12.18 8.53
C PRO A 371 -0.67 -12.14 8.47
N ILE A 372 -1.22 -11.60 7.37
CA ILE A 372 -2.67 -11.54 7.13
C ILE A 372 -3.29 -12.90 6.77
N ILE A 373 -2.48 -13.85 6.30
CA ILE A 373 -2.93 -15.17 5.88
C ILE A 373 -3.01 -16.09 7.08
N ASN A 374 -4.18 -16.70 7.30
CA ASN A 374 -4.33 -17.75 8.29
C ASN A 374 -3.73 -19.06 7.77
N ALA A 375 -2.43 -19.26 8.01
CA ALA A 375 -1.66 -20.43 7.58
C ALA A 375 -2.30 -21.77 8.00
N LYS A 376 -3.00 -21.83 9.16
CA LYS A 376 -3.60 -23.07 9.66
C LYS A 376 -4.60 -23.68 8.66
N LYS A 377 -5.38 -22.83 7.95
CA LYS A 377 -6.35 -23.25 6.93
C LYS A 377 -5.71 -24.01 5.75
N PHE A 378 -4.42 -23.76 5.50
CA PHE A 378 -3.69 -24.35 4.39
C PHE A 378 -2.95 -25.60 4.85
N ILE A 379 -2.27 -25.52 5.98
CA ILE A 379 -1.41 -26.60 6.50
C ILE A 379 -2.19 -27.89 6.75
N GLN A 380 -3.42 -27.81 7.24
CA GLN A 380 -4.24 -28.99 7.54
C GLN A 380 -4.52 -29.87 6.31
N ARG A 381 -4.36 -29.34 5.09
CA ARG A 381 -4.60 -30.06 3.83
C ARG A 381 -3.41 -30.87 3.34
N TYR A 382 -2.24 -30.73 3.98
CA TYR A 382 -1.00 -31.36 3.55
C TYR A 382 -0.41 -32.19 4.69
N PRO A 383 -0.19 -33.51 4.49
CA PRO A 383 0.53 -34.36 5.43
C PRO A 383 1.90 -33.79 5.79
N LYS A 384 2.39 -34.10 7.00
CA LYS A 384 3.76 -33.77 7.38
C LYS A 384 4.74 -34.63 6.56
N ILE A 385 5.77 -33.98 6.01
CA ILE A 385 6.93 -34.64 5.38
C ILE A 385 8.20 -33.92 5.88
N ASP A 386 9.30 -34.64 5.99
CA ASP A 386 10.48 -34.17 6.73
C ASP A 386 11.16 -32.96 6.11
N ASN A 387 11.11 -32.84 4.78
CA ASN A 387 11.78 -31.77 4.05
C ASN A 387 10.87 -30.57 3.73
N PHE A 388 9.67 -30.47 4.31
CA PHE A 388 8.74 -29.36 4.12
C PHE A 388 8.31 -28.74 5.45
N HIS A 389 8.60 -27.45 5.63
CA HIS A 389 8.27 -26.73 6.85
C HIS A 389 7.52 -25.42 6.56
N VAL A 390 6.58 -25.08 7.45
CA VAL A 390 5.95 -23.76 7.47
C VAL A 390 6.62 -22.90 8.54
N SER A 391 7.21 -21.78 8.14
CA SER A 391 7.92 -20.89 9.07
C SER A 391 6.95 -20.14 9.99
N LYS A 392 7.38 -20.02 11.26
CA LYS A 392 6.82 -19.10 12.27
C LYS A 392 7.82 -18.02 12.69
N SER A 393 9.02 -18.02 12.09
CA SER A 393 10.13 -17.15 12.47
C SER A 393 9.96 -15.74 11.89
N ARG A 394 11.02 -14.92 11.88
CA ARG A 394 11.05 -13.67 11.10
C ARG A 394 11.66 -13.92 9.71
N ILE A 395 11.33 -13.07 8.74
CA ILE A 395 11.78 -13.21 7.35
C ILE A 395 13.31 -13.17 7.25
N GLU A 396 13.96 -12.42 8.15
CA GLU A 396 15.40 -12.30 8.26
C GLU A 396 16.06 -13.64 8.56
N TYR A 397 15.49 -14.37 9.51
CA TYR A 397 15.98 -15.70 9.88
C TYR A 397 15.76 -16.71 8.75
N ASP A 398 14.56 -16.72 8.18
CA ASP A 398 14.21 -17.62 7.08
C ASP A 398 15.13 -17.41 5.87
N SER A 399 15.46 -16.15 5.58
CA SER A 399 16.24 -15.74 4.42
C SER A 399 17.72 -16.05 4.60
N LYS A 400 18.33 -15.76 5.77
CA LYS A 400 19.73 -16.13 6.06
C LYS A 400 20.01 -17.62 5.92
N GLN A 401 18.98 -18.44 6.12
CA GLN A 401 19.10 -19.90 6.07
C GLN A 401 18.73 -20.50 4.70
N SER A 402 18.40 -19.67 3.70
CA SER A 402 17.90 -20.11 2.40
C SER A 402 18.77 -19.59 1.26
N ARG A 403 18.98 -20.41 0.23
CA ARG A 403 19.76 -20.06 -0.96
C ARG A 403 18.90 -19.38 -2.01
N TYR A 404 17.68 -19.90 -2.20
CA TYR A 404 16.72 -19.38 -3.16
C TYR A 404 15.50 -18.83 -2.44
N VAL A 405 14.93 -17.76 -2.99
CA VAL A 405 13.63 -17.23 -2.59
C VAL A 405 12.67 -17.25 -3.78
N ILE A 406 11.58 -17.98 -3.63
CA ILE A 406 10.50 -18.11 -4.60
C ILE A 406 9.39 -17.12 -4.22
N TYR A 407 9.11 -16.18 -5.12
CA TYR A 407 8.15 -15.09 -4.88
C TYR A 407 7.25 -14.88 -6.11
N SER A 408 6.12 -14.19 -5.95
CA SER A 408 5.34 -13.68 -7.09
C SER A 408 5.18 -12.17 -7.05
N THR A 409 4.40 -11.65 -6.10
CA THR A 409 4.12 -10.21 -5.97
C THR A 409 4.56 -9.62 -4.62
N SER A 410 5.09 -10.45 -3.73
CA SER A 410 5.50 -10.07 -2.38
C SER A 410 6.76 -9.21 -2.38
N THR A 411 6.71 -8.05 -1.72
CA THR A 411 7.86 -7.16 -1.53
C THR A 411 8.85 -7.68 -0.46
N ALA A 412 8.52 -8.77 0.24
CA ALA A 412 9.46 -9.43 1.16
C ALA A 412 10.72 -9.96 0.44
N VAL A 413 10.64 -10.19 -0.88
CA VAL A 413 11.77 -10.60 -1.71
C VAL A 413 12.98 -9.66 -1.59
N PHE A 414 12.76 -8.35 -1.39
CA PHE A 414 13.84 -7.38 -1.24
C PHE A 414 14.72 -7.66 -0.01
N GLU A 415 14.08 -8.06 1.08
CA GLU A 415 14.76 -8.40 2.32
C GLU A 415 15.50 -9.74 2.21
N SER A 416 14.89 -10.71 1.53
CA SER A 416 15.56 -11.98 1.23
C SER A 416 16.80 -11.81 0.37
N ILE A 417 16.73 -10.97 -0.68
CA ILE A 417 17.89 -10.67 -1.52
C ILE A 417 19.00 -10.01 -0.70
N ALA A 418 18.67 -9.00 0.12
CA ALA A 418 19.66 -8.32 0.96
C ALA A 418 20.38 -9.27 1.95
N LEU A 419 19.78 -10.43 2.22
CA LEU A 419 20.27 -11.48 3.13
C LEU A 419 20.84 -12.72 2.41
N GLY A 420 21.18 -12.62 1.13
CA GLY A 420 21.92 -13.67 0.43
C GLY A 420 21.07 -14.60 -0.44
N CYS A 421 19.74 -14.42 -0.51
CA CYS A 421 18.88 -15.26 -1.35
C CYS A 421 18.94 -14.85 -2.83
N ILE A 422 18.98 -15.84 -3.71
CA ILE A 422 18.78 -15.68 -5.15
C ILE A 422 17.27 -15.68 -5.46
N PRO A 423 16.73 -14.60 -6.05
CA PRO A 423 15.30 -14.51 -6.32
C PRO A 423 14.90 -15.29 -7.58
N ILE A 424 13.84 -16.09 -7.48
CA ILE A 424 13.19 -16.77 -8.60
C ILE A 424 11.70 -16.43 -8.57
N ARG A 425 11.19 -15.89 -9.67
CA ARG A 425 9.79 -15.46 -9.73
C ARG A 425 8.91 -16.61 -10.20
N LEU A 426 7.89 -16.96 -9.42
CA LEU A 426 6.88 -17.93 -9.78
C LEU A 426 5.66 -17.24 -10.37
N ASN A 427 5.40 -17.52 -11.66
CA ASN A 427 4.15 -17.17 -12.31
C ASN A 427 3.10 -18.22 -11.98
N TRP A 428 1.99 -17.77 -11.38
CA TRP A 428 0.85 -18.62 -11.07
C TRP A 428 -0.46 -18.19 -11.73
N ASN A 429 -0.50 -17.01 -12.37
CA ASN A 429 -1.63 -16.50 -13.15
C ASN A 429 -1.21 -15.29 -14.00
N SER A 430 -2.00 -15.01 -15.05
CA SER A 430 -1.77 -13.90 -16.00
C SER A 430 -1.90 -12.48 -15.43
N VAL A 431 -2.53 -12.32 -14.26
CA VAL A 431 -2.65 -11.03 -13.56
C VAL A 431 -1.38 -10.70 -12.77
N ASN A 432 -0.68 -11.70 -12.24
CA ASN A 432 0.54 -11.50 -11.46
C ASN A 432 1.70 -11.01 -12.30
N ASP A 433 1.66 -11.26 -13.61
CA ASP A 433 2.63 -10.74 -14.58
C ASP A 433 2.79 -9.22 -14.49
N LEU A 434 1.74 -8.55 -14.01
CA LEU A 434 1.67 -7.09 -13.93
C LEU A 434 2.24 -6.49 -12.63
N SER A 435 2.56 -7.31 -11.63
CA SER A 435 2.93 -6.83 -10.28
C SER A 435 4.25 -7.40 -9.76
N ASP A 436 5.26 -7.52 -10.64
CA ASP A 436 6.61 -7.89 -10.22
C ASP A 436 7.25 -6.75 -9.39
N PRO A 437 7.59 -6.96 -8.11
CA PRO A 437 8.33 -5.97 -7.34
C PRO A 437 9.73 -5.68 -7.90
N LEU A 438 10.37 -6.59 -8.62
CA LEU A 438 11.76 -6.44 -9.08
C LEU A 438 11.90 -5.83 -10.49
N TRP A 439 10.80 -5.40 -11.12
CA TRP A 439 10.80 -4.96 -12.53
C TRP A 439 11.71 -3.75 -12.84
N GLN A 440 12.10 -2.96 -11.84
CA GLN A 440 12.95 -1.78 -12.01
C GLN A 440 14.45 -2.10 -11.95
N LEU A 441 14.82 -3.32 -11.58
CA LEU A 441 16.21 -3.71 -11.45
C LEU A 441 16.83 -3.94 -12.83
N LYS A 442 18.07 -3.46 -13.03
CA LYS A 442 18.79 -3.54 -14.30
C LYS A 442 19.65 -4.80 -14.38
N SER A 443 20.02 -5.35 -13.24
CA SER A 443 20.66 -6.65 -13.08
C SER A 443 19.80 -7.74 -13.70
N LYS A 444 20.44 -8.62 -14.49
CA LYS A 444 19.77 -9.66 -15.30
C LYS A 444 19.29 -10.86 -14.47
N LEU A 445 18.59 -10.64 -13.35
CA LEU A 445 17.86 -11.68 -12.64
C LEU A 445 16.50 -11.10 -12.21
N PRO A 446 15.43 -11.50 -12.90
CA PRO A 446 14.68 -12.64 -12.40
C PRO A 446 14.30 -13.64 -13.49
N GLN A 447 14.70 -14.90 -13.30
CA GLN A 447 14.11 -16.01 -14.02
C GLN A 447 12.67 -16.16 -13.55
N THR A 448 11.74 -15.99 -14.50
CA THR A 448 10.34 -16.30 -14.26
C THR A 448 10.13 -17.77 -14.62
N ILE A 449 9.58 -18.52 -13.67
CA ILE A 449 9.21 -19.92 -13.84
C ILE A 449 7.70 -20.09 -13.84
N TYR A 450 7.25 -21.12 -14.55
CA TYR A 450 5.84 -21.48 -14.67
C TYR A 450 5.50 -22.84 -14.04
N ASN A 451 6.51 -23.68 -13.82
CA ASN A 451 6.33 -25.05 -13.34
C ASN A 451 7.53 -25.54 -12.51
N SER A 452 7.37 -26.72 -11.90
CA SER A 452 8.37 -27.36 -11.05
C SER A 452 9.60 -27.86 -11.82
N VAL A 453 9.48 -28.17 -13.11
CA VAL A 453 10.60 -28.63 -13.95
C VAL A 453 11.57 -27.48 -14.19
N GLU A 454 11.05 -26.29 -14.51
CA GLU A 454 11.86 -25.08 -14.65
C GLU A 454 12.57 -24.73 -13.34
N LEU A 455 11.86 -24.79 -12.20
CA LEU A 455 12.49 -24.57 -10.90
C LEU A 455 13.65 -25.55 -10.64
N TYR A 456 13.41 -26.84 -10.89
CA TYR A 456 14.41 -27.88 -10.75
C TYR A 456 15.64 -27.59 -11.63
N ASN A 457 15.43 -27.27 -12.91
CA ASN A 457 16.51 -26.97 -13.84
C ASN A 457 17.37 -25.80 -13.35
N ILE A 458 16.77 -24.77 -12.75
CA ILE A 458 17.52 -23.63 -12.19
C ILE A 458 18.36 -24.07 -11.00
N ILE A 459 17.79 -24.84 -10.06
CA ILE A 459 18.49 -25.26 -8.85
C ILE A 459 19.65 -26.20 -9.19
N TYR A 460 19.44 -27.14 -10.12
CA TYR A 460 20.44 -28.16 -10.45
C TYR A 460 21.47 -27.71 -11.49
N LYS A 461 21.15 -26.83 -12.45
CA LYS A 461 22.18 -26.24 -13.33
C LYS A 461 23.17 -25.37 -12.57
N ASN A 462 22.73 -24.81 -11.45
CA ASN A 462 23.56 -23.99 -10.55
C ASN A 462 24.19 -24.81 -9.41
N LYS A 463 24.21 -26.15 -9.52
CA LYS A 463 24.79 -27.02 -8.49
C LYS A 463 26.31 -26.82 -8.44
N TYR A 464 26.81 -26.84 -7.20
CA TYR A 464 28.13 -26.46 -6.68
C TYR A 464 29.32 -26.75 -7.61
N SER A 465 29.70 -25.75 -8.40
CA SER A 465 31.06 -25.61 -8.92
C SER A 465 31.56 -24.20 -8.59
N GLU A 466 32.83 -24.09 -8.22
CA GLU A 466 33.44 -22.83 -7.80
C GLU A 466 33.29 -21.71 -8.85
N ASN A 467 33.41 -22.07 -10.14
CA ASN A 467 33.19 -21.18 -11.27
C ASN A 467 31.74 -20.64 -11.35
N ASN A 468 30.75 -21.50 -11.11
CA ASN A 468 29.34 -21.08 -11.09
C ASN A 468 29.05 -20.15 -9.91
N GLU A 469 29.63 -20.42 -8.73
CA GLU A 469 29.43 -19.59 -7.55
C GLU A 469 30.02 -18.19 -7.72
N ASN A 470 31.20 -18.08 -8.32
CA ASN A 470 31.82 -16.79 -8.64
C ASN A 470 30.95 -15.97 -9.61
N GLY A 471 30.40 -16.60 -10.65
CA GLY A 471 29.47 -15.95 -11.59
C GLY A 471 28.17 -15.48 -10.93
N LEU A 472 27.57 -16.32 -10.08
CA LEU A 472 26.37 -15.98 -9.32
C LEU A 472 26.63 -14.85 -8.31
N ASN A 473 27.75 -14.88 -7.59
CA ASN A 473 28.14 -13.83 -6.65
C ASN A 473 28.33 -12.49 -7.36
N LYS A 474 28.98 -12.46 -8.54
CA LYS A 474 29.13 -11.23 -9.35
C LYS A 474 27.77 -10.65 -9.76
N THR A 475 26.84 -11.50 -10.16
CA THR A 475 25.48 -11.07 -10.54
C THR A 475 24.69 -10.59 -9.33
N PHE A 476 24.81 -11.29 -8.20
CA PHE A 476 24.19 -10.94 -6.93
C PHE A 476 24.70 -9.62 -6.37
N LEU A 477 25.99 -9.32 -6.50
CA LEU A 477 26.55 -8.00 -6.14
C LEU A 477 25.90 -6.88 -6.94
N LYS A 478 25.71 -7.05 -8.25
CA LYS A 478 25.00 -6.07 -9.09
C LYS A 478 23.54 -5.92 -8.69
N LEU A 479 22.88 -7.03 -8.32
CA LEU A 479 21.51 -7.01 -7.80
C LEU A 479 21.41 -6.18 -6.52
N ASN A 480 22.31 -6.39 -5.56
CA ASN A 480 22.38 -5.58 -4.35
C ASN A 480 22.63 -4.10 -4.67
N GLN A 481 23.52 -3.78 -5.62
CA GLN A 481 23.74 -2.40 -6.04
C GLN A 481 22.47 -1.74 -6.58
N ASP A 482 21.65 -2.45 -7.37
CA ASP A 482 20.37 -1.92 -7.85
C ASP A 482 19.38 -1.72 -6.69
N LEU A 483 19.35 -2.65 -5.71
CA LEU A 483 18.53 -2.50 -4.51
C LEU A 483 18.90 -1.26 -3.71
N ASP A 484 20.18 -0.93 -3.63
CA ASP A 484 20.69 0.27 -2.96
C ASP A 484 20.20 1.54 -3.65
N GLN A 485 20.12 1.51 -4.98
CA GLN A 485 19.57 2.60 -5.76
C GLN A 485 18.04 2.73 -5.60
N LEU A 486 17.36 1.65 -5.24
CA LEU A 486 15.91 1.61 -5.03
C LEU A 486 15.54 2.01 -3.59
N ARG A 487 16.33 1.62 -2.59
CA ARG A 487 16.11 1.90 -1.16
C ARG A 487 17.39 2.42 -0.50
N PHE A 488 17.52 3.74 -0.47
CA PHE A 488 18.64 4.41 0.19
C PHE A 488 18.51 4.40 1.70
N LYS A 489 19.65 4.54 2.39
CA LYS A 489 19.68 4.92 3.80
C LYS A 489 18.94 6.24 4.01
N LEU A 490 18.15 6.30 5.07
CA LEU A 490 17.31 7.45 5.38
C LEU A 490 18.15 8.73 5.63
N LYS A 491 17.99 9.73 4.77
CA LYS A 491 18.61 11.07 4.85
C LYS A 491 17.68 12.03 5.60
N LYS A 492 17.61 11.87 6.92
CA LYS A 492 16.68 12.61 7.81
C LYS A 492 16.72 14.15 7.63
N THR A 493 17.88 14.70 7.25
CA THR A 493 18.06 16.13 6.97
C THR A 493 17.17 16.66 5.84
N VAL A 494 16.83 15.81 4.86
CA VAL A 494 15.97 16.22 3.72
C VAL A 494 14.59 16.65 4.21
N LEU A 495 13.94 15.82 5.05
CA LEU A 495 12.63 16.16 5.60
C LEU A 495 12.74 17.32 6.59
N TYR A 496 13.79 17.35 7.42
CA TYR A 496 14.02 18.43 8.38
C TYR A 496 14.12 19.81 7.70
N ASN A 497 14.86 19.91 6.60
CA ASN A 497 15.01 21.16 5.86
C ASN A 497 13.68 21.61 5.23
N ILE A 498 12.84 20.69 4.76
CA ILE A 498 11.50 21.03 4.25
C ILE A 498 10.62 21.57 5.38
N ILE A 499 10.62 20.91 6.55
CA ILE A 499 9.82 21.33 7.70
C ILE A 499 10.29 22.70 8.21
N LYS A 500 11.60 22.92 8.32
CA LYS A 500 12.19 24.16 8.84
C LYS A 500 12.00 25.36 7.91
N ASN A 501 12.15 25.17 6.60
CA ASN A 501 11.98 26.26 5.64
C ASN A 501 10.52 26.75 5.54
N ASN A 502 9.59 26.07 6.23
CA ASN A 502 8.20 26.49 6.36
C ASN A 502 7.83 26.94 7.77
N LYS A 503 8.81 27.07 8.70
CA LYS A 503 8.58 27.75 9.98
C LYS A 503 8.56 29.25 9.76
#